data_AF-A0A853B2K9-F1
#
_entry.id   AF-A0A853B2K9-F1
#
_cell.length_a   1.000
_cell.length_b   1.000
_cell.length_c   1.000
_cell.angle_alpha   90.00
_cell.angle_beta   90.00
_cell.angle_gamma   90.00
#
_symmetry.space_group_name_H-M   'P 1'
#
loop_
_entity.id
_entity.type
_entity.pdbx_description
1 polymer ?
#
loop_
_entity_poly.entity_id
_entity_poly.type
_entity_poly.pdbx_seq_one_letter_code
_entity_poly.pdbx_strand_id
1 'polypeptide(L)'
;MELRVRGDRAVLKGHGELYTREIDPHSLALGVDLADALHEWAQVAAALRRSANDPNEAGTVVSRRGQQLASRVASVMGTPVHYVDPVTGEQVVVPPPPPSAKPRRLFAAVGDEPTPWGTGLIVAGFVAAVVIVAMMALAIALAAETAGWLVLVAAVVVTGGIAPSLWLARKLPIIRWIALGAAGGVVISWIGVLGVVF
;
A
#
# COMPACT_ATOMS: atom_id res chain seq x y z
N MET A 1 11.94 26.23 -7.92
CA MET A 1 13.14 26.07 -7.06
C MET A 1 14.36 25.93 -7.95
N GLU A 2 15.53 26.44 -7.58
CA GLU A 2 16.76 26.25 -8.38
C GLU A 2 17.80 25.46 -7.58
N LEU A 3 18.38 24.41 -8.17
CA LEU A 3 19.44 23.60 -7.59
C LEU A 3 20.77 23.93 -8.30
N ARG A 4 21.78 24.35 -7.53
CA ARG A 4 23.11 24.67 -8.05
C ARG A 4 24.20 24.28 -7.05
N VAL A 5 25.43 24.10 -7.54
CA VAL A 5 26.62 23.91 -6.71
C VAL A 5 27.29 25.27 -6.44
N ARG A 6 27.58 25.58 -5.18
CA ARG A 6 28.33 26.79 -4.78
C ARG A 6 29.53 26.40 -3.91
N GLY A 7 30.73 26.48 -4.48
CA GLY A 7 31.94 25.95 -3.83
C GLY A 7 31.84 24.43 -3.74
N ASP A 8 31.96 23.88 -2.53
CA ASP A 8 31.86 22.44 -2.22
C ASP A 8 30.46 22.02 -1.70
N ARG A 9 29.44 22.89 -1.78
CA ARG A 9 28.09 22.62 -1.22
C ARG A 9 26.98 22.72 -2.27
N ALA A 10 25.95 21.88 -2.11
CA ALA A 10 24.71 21.97 -2.87
C ALA A 10 23.80 23.01 -2.23
N VAL A 11 23.19 23.88 -3.04
CA VAL A 11 22.32 24.95 -2.56
C VAL A 11 21.02 24.94 -3.36
N LEU A 12 19.91 25.07 -2.65
CA LEU A 12 18.57 25.24 -3.22
C LEU A 12 18.12 26.69 -3.06
N LYS A 13 17.71 27.33 -4.14
CA LYS A 13 17.20 28.70 -4.12
C LYS A 13 15.68 28.71 -4.34
N GLY A 14 14.97 29.37 -3.44
CA GLY A 14 13.54 29.67 -3.57
C GLY A 14 13.27 30.56 -4.77
N HIS A 15 12.24 30.26 -5.56
CA HIS A 15 11.77 31.15 -6.62
C HIS A 15 10.58 31.96 -6.08
N GLY A 16 10.87 33.16 -5.59
CA GLY A 16 9.88 34.12 -5.13
C GLY A 16 10.54 35.50 -5.02
N GLU A 17 9.94 36.52 -5.63
CA GLU A 17 10.48 37.88 -5.73
C GLU A 17 10.83 38.54 -4.38
N LEU A 18 10.35 37.96 -3.27
CA LEU A 18 10.57 38.47 -1.91
C LEU A 18 11.67 37.77 -1.11
N TYR A 19 12.18 36.59 -1.52
CA TYR A 19 13.20 35.87 -0.74
C TYR A 19 14.19 35.11 -1.63
N THR A 20 15.21 35.82 -2.10
CA THR A 20 16.39 35.27 -2.80
C THR A 20 17.35 34.59 -1.82
N ARG A 21 16.84 33.80 -0.86
CA ARG A 21 17.68 33.15 0.16
C ARG A 21 18.19 31.81 -0.38
N GLU A 22 19.49 31.62 -0.32
CA GLU A 22 20.12 30.32 -0.49
C GLU A 22 19.75 29.45 0.71
N ILE A 23 19.10 28.32 0.44
CA ILE A 23 18.61 27.38 1.46
C ILE A 23 19.47 26.12 1.38
N ASP A 24 19.93 25.68 2.54
CA ASP A 24 20.68 24.44 2.70
C ASP A 24 19.72 23.23 2.54
N PRO A 25 20.02 22.24 1.69
CA PRO A 25 19.22 21.03 1.54
C PRO A 25 18.87 20.32 2.87
N HIS A 26 19.76 20.34 3.87
CA HIS A 26 19.50 19.73 5.18
C HIS A 26 18.45 20.46 6.01
N SER A 27 18.22 21.75 5.72
CA SER A 27 17.16 22.53 6.36
C SER A 27 15.77 22.30 5.75
N LEU A 28 15.71 21.60 4.61
CA LEU A 28 14.46 21.25 3.93
C LEU A 28 14.04 19.82 4.30
N ALA A 29 12.73 19.55 4.26
CA ALA A 29 12.16 18.22 4.52
C ALA A 29 12.38 17.24 3.34
N LEU A 30 13.60 17.17 2.81
CA LEU A 30 13.99 16.33 1.66
C LEU A 30 14.39 14.90 2.05
N GLY A 31 14.56 14.64 3.35
CA GLY A 31 15.14 13.41 3.89
C GLY A 31 16.66 13.47 3.97
N VAL A 32 17.23 12.92 5.05
CA VAL A 32 18.67 13.01 5.37
C VAL A 32 19.53 12.41 4.26
N ASP A 33 19.16 11.23 3.76
CA ASP A 33 19.90 10.53 2.70
C ASP A 33 20.00 11.33 1.38
N LEU A 34 18.94 12.06 1.02
CA LEU A 34 18.93 12.87 -0.21
C LEU A 34 19.75 14.15 -0.03
N ALA A 35 19.70 14.76 1.15
CA ALA A 35 20.48 15.95 1.48
C ALA A 35 21.99 15.64 1.52
N ASP A 36 22.38 14.49 2.07
CA ASP A 36 23.76 14.02 2.08
C ASP A 36 24.25 13.72 0.66
N ALA A 37 23.47 12.98 -0.14
CA ALA A 37 23.83 12.67 -1.52
C ALA A 37 24.01 13.93 -2.40
N LEU A 38 23.26 15.00 -2.15
CA LEU A 38 23.43 16.28 -2.83
C LEU A 38 24.75 16.96 -2.44
N HIS A 39 25.13 16.92 -1.16
CA HIS A 39 26.39 17.48 -0.68
C HIS A 39 27.60 16.71 -1.19
N GLU A 40 27.57 15.37 -1.15
CA GLU A 40 28.62 14.53 -1.71
C GLU A 40 28.80 14.80 -3.21
N TRP A 41 27.70 14.87 -3.96
CA TRP A 41 27.75 15.21 -5.38
C TRP A 41 28.36 16.59 -5.64
N ALA A 42 28.01 17.60 -4.83
CA ALA A 42 28.57 18.94 -4.94
C ALA A 42 30.09 18.97 -4.67
N GLN A 43 30.55 18.20 -3.68
CA GLN A 43 31.97 18.07 -3.36
C GLN A 43 32.75 17.39 -4.50
N VAL A 44 32.19 16.35 -5.10
CA VAL A 44 32.79 15.68 -6.28
C VAL A 44 32.85 16.63 -7.48
N ALA A 45 31.78 17.40 -7.74
CA ALA A 45 31.76 18.38 -8.83
C ALA A 45 32.81 19.49 -8.62
N ALA A 46 33.00 19.94 -7.38
CA ALA A 46 33.98 20.95 -7.04
C ALA A 46 35.43 20.44 -7.08
N ALA A 47 35.64 19.18 -6.72
CA ALA A 47 36.93 18.50 -6.89
C ALA A 47 37.28 18.34 -8.39
N LEU A 48 36.31 17.94 -9.21
CA LEU A 48 36.50 17.82 -10.66
C LEU A 48 36.86 19.17 -11.30
N ARG A 49 36.19 20.26 -10.91
CA ARG A 49 36.55 21.62 -11.37
C ARG A 49 37.97 22.06 -11.00
N ARG A 50 38.51 21.53 -9.89
CA ARG A 50 39.90 21.79 -9.45
C ARG A 50 40.93 20.90 -10.14
N SER A 51 40.51 19.73 -10.62
CA SER A 51 41.37 18.75 -11.29
C SER A 51 41.33 18.95 -12.81
N ALA A 52 42.42 19.48 -13.38
CA ALA A 52 42.51 19.79 -14.81
C ALA A 52 42.79 18.57 -15.72
N ASN A 53 42.80 17.34 -15.20
CA ASN A 53 43.12 16.14 -15.96
C ASN A 53 41.87 15.34 -16.33
N ASP A 54 41.61 15.31 -17.64
CA ASP A 54 40.56 14.59 -18.39
C ASP A 54 39.09 14.97 -18.08
N PRO A 55 38.61 16.13 -18.59
CA PRO A 55 37.31 16.71 -18.23
C PRO A 55 36.08 15.91 -18.70
N ASN A 56 36.22 15.06 -19.72
CA ASN A 56 35.06 14.65 -20.52
C ASN A 56 34.31 13.44 -19.94
N GLU A 57 34.99 12.37 -19.54
CA GLU A 57 34.28 11.17 -19.03
C GLU A 57 33.72 11.41 -17.63
N ALA A 58 34.54 11.89 -16.69
CA ALA A 58 34.10 12.17 -15.32
C ALA A 58 33.02 13.27 -15.27
N GLY A 59 33.13 14.28 -16.14
CA GLY A 59 32.12 15.34 -16.26
C GLY A 59 30.74 14.82 -16.63
N THR A 60 30.64 13.92 -17.61
CA THR A 60 29.35 13.35 -18.03
C THR A 60 28.65 12.55 -16.93
N VAL A 61 29.41 11.86 -16.09
CA VAL A 61 28.86 11.10 -14.94
C VAL A 61 28.33 12.04 -13.87
N VAL A 62 29.06 13.12 -13.56
CA VAL A 62 28.64 14.14 -12.60
C VAL A 62 27.37 14.85 -13.07
N SER A 63 27.28 15.22 -14.36
CA SER A 63 26.08 15.81 -14.97
C SER A 63 24.87 14.87 -14.89
N ARG A 64 25.04 13.60 -15.28
CA ARG A 64 23.96 12.59 -15.23
C ARG A 64 23.49 12.34 -13.80
N ARG A 65 24.42 12.27 -12.84
CA ARG A 65 24.08 12.09 -11.41
C ARG A 65 23.36 13.30 -10.84
N GLY A 66 23.78 14.51 -11.20
CA GLY A 66 23.12 15.76 -10.82
C GLY A 66 21.67 15.81 -11.31
N GLN A 67 21.42 15.43 -12.56
CA GLN A 67 20.06 15.32 -13.12
C GLN A 67 19.20 14.27 -12.38
N GLN A 68 19.77 13.13 -12.01
CA GLN A 68 19.05 12.10 -11.22
C GLN A 68 18.69 12.61 -9.81
N LEU A 69 19.58 13.37 -9.17
CA LEU A 69 19.31 13.96 -7.86
C LEU A 69 18.26 15.08 -7.99
N ALA A 70 18.36 15.92 -9.02
CA ALA A 70 17.38 16.97 -9.30
C ALA A 70 15.97 16.42 -9.53
N SER A 71 15.84 15.29 -10.24
CA SER A 71 14.52 14.64 -10.45
C SER A 71 13.96 14.06 -9.15
N ARG A 72 14.80 13.51 -8.28
CA ARG A 72 14.38 13.09 -6.92
C ARG A 72 13.92 14.28 -6.09
N VAL A 73 14.67 15.38 -6.08
CA VAL A 73 14.26 16.61 -5.38
C VAL A 73 12.93 17.13 -5.92
N ALA A 74 12.74 17.18 -7.24
CA ALA A 74 11.48 17.59 -7.85
C ALA A 74 10.32 16.66 -7.46
N SER A 75 10.57 15.35 -7.34
CA SER A 75 9.56 14.38 -6.91
C SER A 75 9.15 14.54 -5.44
N VAL A 76 10.12 14.79 -4.55
CA VAL A 76 9.87 14.97 -3.10
C VAL A 76 9.19 16.31 -2.83
N MET A 77 9.61 17.37 -3.53
CA MET A 77 9.05 18.72 -3.36
C MET A 77 7.72 18.91 -4.09
N GLY A 78 7.40 18.05 -5.06
CA GLY A 78 6.20 18.18 -5.90
C GLY A 78 6.19 19.44 -6.78
N THR A 79 7.34 20.10 -6.97
CA THR A 79 7.48 21.35 -7.72
C THR A 79 8.63 21.26 -8.73
N PRO A 80 8.59 22.00 -9.85
CA PRO A 80 9.70 22.08 -10.79
C PRO A 80 11.01 22.57 -10.16
N VAL A 81 12.11 21.90 -10.51
CA VAL A 81 13.47 22.23 -10.07
C VAL A 81 14.31 22.65 -11.28
N HIS A 82 14.81 23.89 -11.26
CA HIS A 82 15.77 24.41 -12.23
C HIS A 82 17.17 23.93 -11.82
N TYR A 83 17.68 22.90 -12.46
CA TYR A 83 19.01 22.35 -12.21
C TYR A 83 20.06 23.13 -13.02
N VAL A 84 21.15 23.57 -12.39
CA VAL A 84 22.30 24.19 -13.07
C VAL A 84 23.47 23.21 -13.04
N ASP A 85 23.93 22.82 -14.23
CA ASP A 85 25.03 21.86 -14.36
C ASP A 85 26.39 22.51 -13.97
N PRO A 86 27.15 21.94 -13.02
CA PRO A 86 28.43 22.50 -12.60
C PRO A 86 29.57 22.32 -13.62
N VAL A 87 29.40 21.43 -14.61
CA VAL A 87 30.40 21.12 -15.64
C VAL A 87 30.16 21.99 -16.88
N THR A 88 28.91 22.07 -17.36
CA THR A 88 28.57 22.83 -18.58
C THR A 88 28.03 24.23 -18.31
N GLY A 89 27.58 24.51 -17.08
CA GLY A 89 26.92 25.77 -16.73
C GLY A 89 25.48 25.88 -17.26
N GLU A 90 24.97 24.85 -17.93
CA GLU A 90 23.66 24.86 -18.56
C GLU A 90 22.55 24.69 -17.52
N GLN A 91 21.48 25.48 -17.66
CA GLN A 91 20.30 25.38 -16.78
C GLN A 91 19.23 24.52 -17.46
N VAL A 92 18.88 23.41 -16.82
CA VAL A 92 17.84 22.47 -17.27
C VAL A 92 16.68 22.49 -16.29
N VAL A 93 15.46 22.71 -16.79
CA VAL A 93 14.25 22.63 -15.98
C VAL A 93 13.85 21.16 -15.86
N VAL A 94 13.91 20.62 -14.64
CA VAL A 94 13.46 19.26 -14.34
C VAL A 94 12.02 19.32 -13.83
N PRO A 95 11.04 18.88 -14.64
CA PRO A 95 9.64 18.89 -14.23
C PRO A 95 9.41 17.82 -13.15
N PRO A 96 8.47 18.04 -12.21
CA PRO A 96 8.06 16.99 -11.31
C PRO A 96 7.42 15.86 -12.14
N PRO A 97 7.61 14.57 -11.75
CA PRO A 97 6.91 13.48 -12.40
C PRO A 97 5.40 13.78 -12.37
N PRO A 98 4.66 13.51 -13.46
CA PRO A 98 3.21 13.67 -13.44
C PRO A 98 2.68 12.94 -12.20
N PRO A 99 1.75 13.54 -11.43
CA PRO A 99 1.23 12.92 -10.23
C PRO A 99 0.82 11.52 -10.61
N SER A 100 1.52 10.52 -10.07
CA SER A 100 1.22 9.13 -10.34
C SER A 100 -0.25 8.98 -9.96
N ALA A 101 -1.11 8.78 -10.96
CA ALA A 101 -2.50 8.47 -10.71
C ALA A 101 -2.44 7.31 -9.72
N LYS A 102 -2.83 7.58 -8.46
CA LYS A 102 -2.80 6.59 -7.37
C LYS A 102 -3.20 5.27 -8.00
N PRO A 103 -2.39 4.18 -7.89
CA PRO A 103 -2.65 2.96 -8.63
C PRO A 103 -4.13 2.67 -8.47
N ARG A 104 -4.89 2.91 -9.55
CA ARG A 104 -6.33 2.73 -9.57
C ARG A 104 -6.43 1.26 -9.21
N ARG A 105 -6.89 0.98 -7.98
CA ARG A 105 -6.83 -0.37 -7.41
C ARG A 105 -7.23 -1.31 -8.54
N LEU A 106 -6.36 -2.22 -8.95
CA LEU A 106 -6.60 -3.06 -10.13
C LEU A 106 -7.93 -3.87 -10.00
N PHE A 107 -8.50 -3.89 -8.80
CA PHE A 107 -9.80 -4.46 -8.44
C PHE A 107 -11.00 -3.50 -8.51
N ALA A 108 -10.81 -2.21 -8.74
CA ALA A 108 -11.89 -1.22 -8.83
C ALA A 108 -12.64 -1.26 -10.17
N ALA A 109 -12.11 -1.98 -11.17
CA ALA A 109 -12.77 -2.18 -12.46
C ALA A 109 -13.72 -3.39 -12.48
N VAL A 110 -13.72 -4.26 -11.45
CA VAL A 110 -14.68 -5.37 -11.31
C VAL A 110 -15.95 -4.89 -10.58
N GLY A 111 -16.48 -3.75 -11.02
CA GLY A 111 -17.61 -3.08 -10.39
C GLY A 111 -18.96 -3.35 -11.05
N ASP A 112 -18.96 -3.69 -12.35
CA ASP A 112 -20.18 -3.69 -13.17
C ASP A 112 -20.52 -5.04 -13.83
N GLU A 113 -19.77 -6.11 -13.55
CA GLU A 113 -20.20 -7.45 -13.98
C GLU A 113 -21.45 -7.86 -13.17
N PRO A 114 -22.54 -8.32 -13.83
CA PRO A 114 -23.70 -8.87 -13.14
C PRO A 114 -23.26 -9.94 -12.16
N THR A 115 -23.53 -9.76 -10.87
CA THR A 115 -23.15 -10.73 -9.85
C THR A 115 -23.75 -12.09 -10.22
N PRO A 116 -22.95 -13.16 -10.38
CA PRO A 116 -23.45 -14.45 -10.83
C PRO A 116 -24.24 -15.13 -9.69
N TRP A 117 -25.53 -14.78 -9.59
CA TRP A 117 -26.45 -15.26 -8.54
C TRP A 117 -26.59 -16.79 -8.55
N GLY A 118 -26.59 -17.42 -9.73
CA GLY A 118 -26.78 -18.87 -9.85
C GLY A 118 -25.70 -19.68 -9.12
N THR A 119 -24.44 -19.45 -9.44
CA THR A 119 -23.32 -20.15 -8.79
C THR A 119 -23.19 -19.75 -7.32
N GLY A 120 -23.43 -18.47 -7.00
CA GLY A 120 -23.42 -17.97 -5.62
C GLY A 120 -24.43 -18.68 -4.72
N LEU A 121 -25.66 -18.89 -5.20
CA LEU A 121 -26.72 -19.55 -4.43
C LEU A 121 -26.45 -21.05 -4.24
N ILE A 122 -25.89 -21.72 -5.24
CA ILE A 122 -25.48 -23.13 -5.12
C ILE A 122 -24.39 -23.29 -4.07
N VAL A 123 -23.37 -22.43 -4.11
CA VAL A 123 -22.28 -22.44 -3.12
C VAL A 123 -22.84 -22.17 -1.73
N ALA A 124 -23.74 -21.20 -1.58
CA ALA A 124 -24.38 -20.90 -0.30
C ALA A 124 -25.18 -22.11 0.23
N GLY A 125 -25.97 -22.76 -0.62
CA GLY A 125 -26.73 -23.96 -0.26
C GLY A 125 -25.83 -25.13 0.15
N PHE A 126 -24.75 -25.37 -0.60
CA PHE A 126 -23.78 -26.42 -0.26
C PHE A 126 -23.11 -26.15 1.09
N VAL A 127 -22.64 -24.92 1.32
CA VAL A 127 -22.03 -24.53 2.59
C VAL A 127 -23.02 -24.66 3.75
N ALA A 128 -24.28 -24.25 3.54
CA ALA A 128 -25.33 -24.44 4.53
C ALA A 128 -25.52 -25.92 4.90
N ALA A 129 -25.58 -26.80 3.90
CA ALA A 129 -25.71 -28.24 4.12
C ALA A 129 -24.52 -28.81 4.92
N VAL A 130 -23.28 -28.44 4.57
CA VAL A 130 -22.08 -28.86 5.29
C VAL A 130 -22.13 -28.40 6.75
N VAL A 131 -22.50 -27.15 7.01
CA VAL A 131 -22.61 -26.61 8.37
C VAL A 131 -23.70 -27.30 9.17
N ILE A 132 -24.86 -27.57 8.56
CA ILE A 132 -25.95 -28.32 9.21
C ILE A 132 -25.48 -29.71 9.59
N VAL A 133 -24.85 -30.43 8.66
CA VAL A 133 -24.34 -31.79 8.91
C VAL A 133 -23.29 -31.77 10.02
N ALA A 134 -22.36 -30.82 10.01
CA ALA A 134 -21.33 -30.70 11.04
C ALA A 134 -21.93 -30.43 12.44
N MET A 135 -22.88 -29.50 12.53
CA MET A 135 -23.60 -29.21 13.79
C MET A 135 -24.42 -30.40 14.27
N MET A 136 -25.11 -31.11 13.37
CA MET A 136 -25.91 -32.28 13.74
C MET A 136 -25.03 -33.45 14.19
N ALA A 137 -23.92 -33.70 13.49
CA ALA A 137 -22.97 -34.75 13.87
C ALA A 137 -22.39 -34.47 15.26
N LEU A 138 -22.02 -33.22 15.53
CA LEU A 138 -21.57 -32.80 16.86
C LEU A 138 -22.66 -32.99 17.92
N ALA A 139 -23.90 -32.58 17.63
CA ALA A 139 -25.01 -32.69 18.56
C ALA A 139 -25.38 -34.13 18.88
N ILE A 140 -25.47 -34.99 17.86
CA ILE A 140 -25.77 -36.42 18.03
C ILE A 140 -24.66 -37.12 18.80
N ALA A 141 -23.39 -36.85 18.47
CA ALA A 141 -22.25 -37.45 19.17
C ALA A 141 -22.25 -37.07 20.66
N LEU A 142 -22.47 -35.79 20.97
CA LEU A 142 -22.53 -35.33 22.35
C LEU A 142 -23.79 -35.82 23.09
N ALA A 143 -24.93 -35.88 22.42
CA ALA A 143 -26.16 -36.41 23.03
C ALA A 143 -26.06 -37.90 23.34
N ALA A 144 -25.29 -38.67 22.55
CA ALA A 144 -25.06 -40.08 22.79
C ALA A 144 -24.15 -40.35 24.00
N GLU A 145 -23.14 -39.49 24.23
CA GLU A 145 -22.12 -39.73 25.28
C GLU A 145 -22.30 -38.88 26.55
N THR A 146 -23.07 -37.79 26.51
CA THR A 146 -23.09 -36.79 27.59
C THR A 146 -24.49 -36.23 27.88
N ALA A 147 -24.58 -35.31 28.85
CA ALA A 147 -25.83 -34.64 29.21
C ALA A 147 -26.20 -33.54 28.20
N GLY A 148 -27.49 -33.45 27.83
CA GLY A 148 -28.00 -32.53 26.79
C GLY A 148 -27.63 -31.05 26.95
N TRP A 149 -27.34 -30.57 28.16
CA TRP A 149 -26.89 -29.18 28.37
C TRP A 149 -25.51 -28.90 27.75
N LEU A 150 -24.62 -29.90 27.66
CA LEU A 150 -23.31 -29.76 27.02
C LEU A 150 -23.43 -29.57 25.51
N VAL A 151 -24.45 -30.18 24.89
CA VAL A 151 -24.78 -29.98 23.47
C VAL A 151 -25.08 -28.49 23.21
N LEU A 152 -25.88 -27.87 24.09
CA LEU A 152 -26.19 -26.44 23.98
C LEU A 152 -24.95 -25.57 24.16
N VAL A 153 -24.10 -25.86 25.15
CA VAL A 153 -22.84 -25.11 25.36
C VAL A 153 -21.92 -25.24 24.15
N ALA A 154 -21.75 -26.43 23.60
CA ALA A 154 -20.94 -26.67 22.42
C ALA A 154 -21.48 -25.90 21.20
N ALA A 155 -22.79 -25.92 20.97
CA ALA A 155 -23.43 -25.18 19.88
C ALA A 155 -23.23 -23.66 20.00
N VAL A 156 -23.30 -23.11 21.22
CA VAL A 156 -23.00 -21.69 21.49
C VAL A 156 -21.54 -21.37 21.19
N VAL A 157 -20.59 -22.21 21.65
CA VAL A 157 -19.16 -22.02 21.43
C VAL A 157 -18.82 -22.04 19.93
N VAL A 158 -19.36 -23.01 19.18
CA VAL A 158 -19.16 -23.11 17.72
C VAL A 158 -19.73 -21.89 17.02
N THR A 159 -20.96 -21.49 17.36
CA THR A 159 -21.61 -20.30 16.79
C THR A 159 -20.78 -19.04 17.08
N GLY A 160 -20.31 -18.90 18.33
CA GLY A 160 -19.49 -17.78 18.77
C GLY A 160 -18.12 -17.73 18.10
N GLY A 161 -17.50 -18.88 17.81
CA GLY A 161 -16.22 -18.95 17.09
C GLY A 161 -16.36 -18.61 15.60
N ILE A 162 -17.48 -18.97 14.98
CA ILE A 162 -17.72 -18.73 13.55
C ILE A 162 -18.19 -17.29 13.28
N ALA A 163 -18.90 -16.65 14.22
CA ALA A 163 -19.48 -15.32 14.02
C ALA A 163 -18.47 -14.20 13.66
N PRO A 164 -17.30 -14.07 14.32
CA PRO A 164 -16.29 -13.06 13.96
C PRO A 164 -15.74 -13.27 12.55
N SER A 165 -15.52 -14.53 12.17
CA SER A 165 -15.03 -14.92 10.84
C SER A 165 -16.04 -14.56 9.76
N LEU A 166 -17.33 -14.81 9.99
CA LEU A 166 -18.42 -14.42 9.07
C LEU A 166 -18.57 -12.90 8.97
N TRP A 167 -18.44 -12.20 10.10
CA TRP A 167 -18.52 -10.74 10.15
C TRP A 167 -17.42 -10.08 9.33
N LEU A 168 -16.20 -10.61 9.37
CA LEU A 168 -15.09 -10.09 8.58
C LEU A 168 -15.25 -10.44 7.08
N ALA A 169 -15.69 -11.67 6.80
CA ALA A 169 -15.92 -12.18 5.45
C ALA A 169 -16.99 -11.39 4.67
N ARG A 170 -17.97 -10.78 5.36
CA ARG A 170 -19.04 -10.00 4.72
C ARG A 170 -18.56 -8.82 3.87
N LYS A 171 -17.35 -8.31 4.13
CA LYS A 171 -16.77 -7.16 3.39
C LYS A 171 -16.15 -7.55 2.05
N LEU A 172 -16.01 -8.85 1.77
CA LEU A 172 -15.39 -9.36 0.55
C LEU A 172 -16.47 -9.86 -0.43
N PRO A 173 -16.56 -9.31 -1.66
CA PRO A 173 -17.69 -9.56 -2.57
C PRO A 173 -17.81 -11.01 -3.04
N ILE A 174 -16.70 -11.77 -3.05
CA ILE A 174 -16.66 -13.18 -3.43
C ILE A 174 -17.12 -14.09 -2.27
N ILE A 175 -16.76 -13.74 -1.03
CA ILE A 175 -17.01 -14.58 0.17
C ILE A 175 -18.43 -14.39 0.71
N ARG A 176 -19.17 -13.37 0.24
CA ARG A 176 -20.55 -13.10 0.68
C ARG A 176 -21.45 -14.34 0.66
N TRP A 177 -21.32 -15.18 -0.37
CA TRP A 177 -22.17 -16.35 -0.58
C TRP A 177 -21.87 -17.48 0.41
N ILE A 178 -20.58 -17.73 0.64
CA ILE A 178 -20.12 -18.68 1.66
C ILE A 178 -20.56 -18.20 3.04
N ALA A 179 -20.44 -16.90 3.31
CA ALA A 179 -20.86 -16.32 4.58
C ALA A 179 -22.38 -16.43 4.81
N LEU A 180 -23.19 -16.17 3.78
CA LEU A 180 -24.65 -16.35 3.83
C LEU A 180 -25.03 -17.82 4.03
N GLY A 181 -24.39 -18.74 3.31
CA GLY A 181 -24.60 -20.18 3.46
C GLY A 181 -24.28 -20.67 4.86
N ALA A 182 -23.12 -20.28 5.40
CA ALA A 182 -22.72 -20.66 6.75
C ALA A 182 -23.63 -20.04 7.83
N ALA A 183 -23.98 -18.76 7.71
CA ALA A 183 -24.91 -18.12 8.63
C ALA A 183 -26.29 -18.78 8.60
N GLY A 184 -26.84 -19.05 7.41
CA GLY A 184 -28.11 -19.75 7.24
C GLY A 184 -28.06 -21.18 7.79
N GLY A 185 -26.98 -21.93 7.52
CA GLY A 185 -26.78 -23.28 8.02
C GLY A 185 -26.68 -23.33 9.55
N VAL A 186 -26.01 -22.35 10.18
CA VAL A 186 -25.97 -22.23 11.65
C VAL A 186 -27.38 -22.01 12.20
N VAL A 187 -28.14 -21.05 11.65
CA VAL A 187 -29.50 -20.75 12.14
C VAL A 187 -30.43 -21.94 11.98
N ILE A 188 -30.38 -22.63 10.84
CA ILE A 188 -31.22 -23.82 10.59
C ILE A 188 -30.80 -24.98 11.51
N SER A 189 -29.51 -25.19 11.71
CA SER A 189 -29.02 -26.30 12.54
C SER A 189 -29.40 -26.17 14.00
N TRP A 190 -29.57 -24.95 14.53
CA TRP A 190 -30.10 -24.72 15.87
C TRP A 190 -31.47 -25.38 16.10
N ILE A 191 -32.33 -25.45 15.08
CA ILE A 191 -33.64 -26.13 15.19
C ILE A 191 -33.43 -27.63 15.45
N GLY A 192 -32.51 -28.26 14.71
CA GLY A 192 -32.19 -29.67 14.91
C GLY A 192 -31.47 -29.94 16.22
N VAL A 193 -30.54 -29.07 16.62
CA VAL A 193 -29.89 -29.15 17.94
C VAL A 193 -30.93 -29.11 19.06
N LEU A 194 -31.89 -28.20 19.00
CA LEU A 194 -32.98 -28.12 19.98
C LEU A 194 -33.83 -29.39 19.97
N GLY A 195 -34.15 -29.96 18.80
CA GLY A 195 -34.89 -31.21 18.71
C GLY A 195 -34.10 -32.46 19.15
N VAL A 196 -32.78 -32.40 19.20
CA VAL A 196 -31.93 -33.47 19.78
C VAL A 196 -31.84 -33.34 21.30
N VAL A 197 -31.90 -32.11 21.82
CA VAL A 197 -31.74 -31.81 23.25
C VAL A 197 -33.04 -32.00 24.05
N PHE A 198 -34.19 -31.68 23.46
CA PHE A 198 -35.52 -31.71 24.09
C PHE A 198 -36.37 -32.86 23.54
#